data_AF-A0AA43CB49-F1
#
_entry.id   AF-A0AA43CB49-F1
#
_cell.length_a   1.000
_cell.length_b   1.000
_cell.length_c   1.000
_cell.angle_alpha   90.00
_cell.angle_beta   90.00
_cell.angle_gamma   90.00
#
_symmetry.space_group_name_H-M   'P 1'
#
loop_
_entity.id
_entity.type
_entity.pdbx_description
1 polymer ?
#
loop_
_entity_poly.entity_id
_entity_poly.type
_entity_poly.pdbx_seq_one_letter_code
_entity_poly.pdbx_strand_id
1 'polypeptide(L)'
;MTTRAPSVSLIVGAVTEAGRAAIHGLAWAVLVATMAPPAAAVAAFGGGFIGNVLGATLARTRLRTSVVMLGAVVAIGLVVWLRWALTGGSILATVIGPVGAMRASAILTALLCPAIVSAALRTSSSRRAIFAVLELLLVAVAFTQLFIPHRNGAINRPFYLADWIIALGWDPTWLFLFMGGTATVFGLVLLLQEQRFGRALLNLGVVGLLLALIVIATPMVGMPPPPPGGGGLGLRPDEAQGKNEDKGQRQQQQGPSNSELEFRNKYSEGGARVPVAVVLFHDDYSPPSGVYYFRQGAFSQYNGRKLVVSARRDVDRDLIPHFPARPFEITDAPPANENRGPLETTIALMADHTQPFALEAPVEVEPMQNPYPNRFRRVYRAISGVLTSDYAAMLDGELGSPKWSKDQWAHYTETPPDPRY
;
A
#
# COMPACT_ATOMS: atom_id res chain seq x y z
N MET A 1 2.79 13.88 63.95
CA MET A 1 2.56 13.33 62.59
C MET A 1 3.36 14.16 61.60
N THR A 2 4.57 13.73 61.26
CA THR A 2 5.40 14.36 60.23
C THR A 2 5.31 13.50 58.97
N THR A 3 4.52 13.95 58.00
CA THR A 3 4.44 13.38 56.66
C THR A 3 5.79 13.57 55.96
N ARG A 4 6.60 12.51 55.90
CA ARG A 4 7.82 12.50 55.07
C ARG A 4 7.40 12.68 53.62
N ALA A 5 7.82 13.79 53.02
CA ALA A 5 7.74 13.98 51.57
C ALA A 5 8.44 12.79 50.87
N PRO A 6 7.84 12.21 49.81
CA PRO A 6 8.48 11.14 49.06
C PRO A 6 9.83 11.62 48.53
N SER A 7 10.88 10.81 48.73
CA SER A 7 12.22 11.14 48.24
C SER A 7 12.20 11.31 46.72
N VAL A 8 12.92 12.31 46.20
CA VAL A 8 13.01 12.62 44.75
C VAL A 8 13.32 11.38 43.90
N SER A 9 14.05 10.40 44.43
CA SER A 9 14.34 9.11 43.80
C SER A 9 13.11 8.25 43.49
N LEU A 10 12.08 8.27 44.35
CA LEU A 10 10.85 7.49 44.15
C LEU A 10 9.98 8.09 43.03
N ILE A 11 9.94 9.42 42.96
CA ILE A 11 9.20 10.14 41.91
C ILE A 11 9.85 9.88 40.54
N VAL A 12 11.18 9.99 40.45
CA VAL A 12 11.91 9.70 39.20
C VAL A 12 11.70 8.26 38.74
N GLY A 13 11.72 7.29 39.66
CA GLY A 13 11.45 5.88 39.34
C GLY A 13 10.03 5.65 38.81
N ALA A 14 9.02 6.26 39.42
CA ALA A 14 7.62 6.12 39.01
C ALA A 14 7.36 6.73 37.61
N VAL A 15 7.90 7.92 37.36
CA VAL A 15 7.81 8.58 36.04
C VAL A 15 8.47 7.75 34.95
N THR A 16 9.59 7.11 35.28
CA THR A 16 10.35 6.25 34.36
C THR A 16 9.54 5.01 33.95
N GLU A 17 8.92 4.32 34.92
CA GLU A 17 8.06 3.16 34.63
C GLU A 17 6.82 3.56 33.84
N ALA A 18 6.20 4.70 34.16
CA ALA A 18 5.07 5.23 33.41
C ALA A 18 5.44 5.51 31.93
N GLY A 19 6.63 6.07 31.69
CA GLY A 19 7.15 6.29 30.33
C GLY A 19 7.33 4.99 29.55
N ARG A 20 7.90 3.94 30.17
CA ARG A 20 8.03 2.61 29.53
C ARG A 20 6.68 1.96 29.25
N ALA A 21 5.75 2.04 30.19
CA ALA A 21 4.40 1.53 30.00
C ALA A 21 3.68 2.25 28.84
N ALA A 22 3.86 3.57 28.70
CA ALA A 22 3.36 4.33 27.56
C ALA A 22 3.97 3.88 26.24
N ILE A 23 5.29 3.61 26.18
CA ILE A 23 5.97 3.10 24.98
C ILE A 23 5.42 1.71 24.59
N HIS A 24 5.22 0.80 25.54
CA HIS A 24 4.61 -0.50 25.27
C HIS A 24 3.18 -0.36 24.76
N GLY A 25 2.36 0.48 25.41
CA GLY A 25 1.00 0.76 24.97
C GLY A 25 0.99 1.29 23.54
N LEU A 26 1.83 2.28 23.23
CA LEU A 26 1.89 2.88 21.89
C LEU A 26 2.36 1.88 20.83
N ALA A 27 3.41 1.10 21.11
CA ALA A 27 3.89 0.07 20.17
C ALA A 27 2.79 -0.94 19.82
N TRP A 28 2.03 -1.40 20.81
CA TRP A 28 0.90 -2.31 20.58
C TRP A 28 -0.28 -1.65 19.88
N ALA A 29 -0.59 -0.40 20.19
CA ALA A 29 -1.63 0.37 19.51
C ALA A 29 -1.30 0.50 18.01
N VAL A 30 -0.05 0.84 17.69
CA VAL A 30 0.44 0.95 16.30
C VAL A 30 0.38 -0.42 15.59
N LEU A 31 0.78 -1.51 16.27
CA LEU A 31 0.66 -2.88 15.74
C LEU A 31 -0.77 -3.28 15.39
N VAL A 32 -1.72 -2.95 16.26
CA VAL A 32 -3.11 -3.37 16.09
C VAL A 32 -3.88 -2.45 15.14
N ALA A 33 -3.53 -1.16 15.07
CA ALA A 33 -4.20 -0.19 14.22
C ALA A 33 -4.14 -0.51 12.72
N THR A 34 -3.13 -1.27 12.27
CA THR A 34 -2.98 -1.68 10.86
C THR A 34 -3.83 -2.90 10.50
N MET A 35 -4.38 -3.63 11.48
CA MET A 35 -5.01 -4.94 11.28
C MET A 35 -6.44 -5.03 11.85
N ALA A 36 -6.86 -4.08 12.69
CA ALA A 36 -8.10 -4.18 13.44
C ALA A 36 -8.81 -2.81 13.57
N PRO A 37 -10.11 -2.79 13.93
CA PRO A 37 -10.86 -1.55 14.10
C PRO A 37 -10.23 -0.60 15.13
N PRO A 38 -10.49 0.72 15.07
CA PRO A 38 -9.89 1.71 15.98
C PRO A 38 -10.04 1.40 17.47
N ALA A 39 -11.20 0.86 17.86
CA ALA A 39 -11.45 0.44 19.25
C ALA A 39 -10.47 -0.65 19.74
N ALA A 40 -10.02 -1.54 18.86
CA ALA A 40 -9.04 -2.56 19.18
C ALA A 40 -7.63 -1.95 19.38
N ALA A 41 -7.26 -0.90 18.64
CA ALA A 41 -6.00 -0.20 18.84
C ALA A 41 -5.94 0.49 20.21
N VAL A 42 -7.04 1.10 20.65
CA VAL A 42 -7.15 1.69 22.01
C VAL A 42 -7.07 0.60 23.08
N ALA A 43 -7.74 -0.54 22.87
CA ALA A 43 -7.64 -1.69 23.76
C ALA A 43 -6.19 -2.23 23.84
N ALA A 44 -5.48 -2.26 22.72
CA ALA A 44 -4.07 -2.65 22.64
C ALA A 44 -3.14 -1.68 23.38
N PHE A 45 -3.42 -0.38 23.32
CA PHE A 45 -2.74 0.61 24.15
C PHE A 45 -2.89 0.28 25.64
N GLY A 46 -4.14 0.13 26.09
CA GLY A 46 -4.43 -0.20 27.49
C GLY A 46 -3.80 -1.52 27.92
N GLY A 47 -3.87 -2.53 27.05
CA GLY A 47 -3.27 -3.84 27.27
C GLY A 47 -1.76 -3.75 27.45
N GLY A 48 -1.05 -3.16 26.48
CA GLY A 48 0.40 -2.98 26.55
C GLY A 48 0.85 -2.18 27.78
N PHE A 49 0.13 -1.11 28.12
CA PHE A 49 0.40 -0.28 29.30
C PHE A 49 0.24 -1.08 30.60
N ILE A 50 -0.94 -1.68 30.82
CA ILE A 50 -1.24 -2.46 32.02
C ILE A 50 -0.29 -3.65 32.13
N GLY A 51 -0.03 -4.33 31.01
CA GLY A 51 0.91 -5.44 30.94
C GLY A 51 2.31 -5.05 31.40
N ASN A 52 2.84 -3.92 30.93
CA ASN A 52 4.16 -3.45 31.35
C ASN A 52 4.20 -3.16 32.87
N VAL A 53 3.20 -2.46 33.40
CA VAL A 53 3.10 -2.17 34.85
C VAL A 53 3.04 -3.46 35.68
N LEU A 54 2.20 -4.43 35.27
CA LEU A 54 2.11 -5.73 35.91
C LEU A 54 3.42 -6.53 35.77
N GLY A 55 4.10 -6.42 34.63
CA GLY A 55 5.38 -7.08 34.41
C GLY A 55 6.48 -6.54 35.33
N ALA A 56 6.47 -5.24 35.62
CA ALA A 56 7.41 -4.60 36.54
C ALA A 56 7.16 -5.02 38.00
N THR A 57 5.90 -5.22 38.40
CA THR A 57 5.59 -5.76 39.74
C THR A 57 5.93 -7.25 39.83
N LEU A 58 5.63 -8.03 38.79
CA LEU A 58 5.93 -9.45 38.72
C LEU A 58 7.45 -9.72 38.71
N ALA A 59 8.25 -8.80 38.15
CA ALA A 59 9.71 -8.86 38.19
C ALA A 59 10.27 -9.00 39.62
N ARG A 60 9.61 -8.38 40.60
CA ARG A 60 10.01 -8.39 42.03
C ARG A 60 9.64 -9.69 42.75
N THR A 61 8.84 -10.56 42.13
CA THR A 61 8.45 -11.85 42.72
C THR A 61 9.55 -12.90 42.61
N ARG A 62 9.45 -13.98 43.39
CA ARG A 62 10.38 -15.12 43.36
C ARG A 62 10.09 -16.14 42.25
N LEU A 63 9.07 -15.91 41.41
CA LEU A 63 8.72 -16.82 40.31
C LEU A 63 9.89 -16.90 39.32
N ARG A 64 10.24 -18.11 38.86
CA ARG A 64 11.29 -18.27 37.85
C ARG A 64 10.84 -17.70 36.50
N THR A 65 11.76 -17.12 35.73
CA THR A 65 11.46 -16.55 34.41
C THR A 65 10.84 -17.58 33.45
N SER A 66 11.26 -18.85 33.52
CA SER A 66 10.66 -19.92 32.73
C SER A 66 9.19 -20.15 33.05
N VAL A 67 8.80 -20.03 34.32
CA VAL A 67 7.39 -20.18 34.77
C VAL A 67 6.56 -19.01 34.25
N VAL A 68 7.09 -17.79 34.27
CA VAL A 68 6.41 -16.61 33.72
C VAL A 68 6.19 -16.77 32.21
N MET A 69 7.21 -17.23 31.49
CA MET A 69 7.11 -17.48 30.04
C MET A 69 6.11 -18.58 29.70
N LEU A 70 6.14 -19.71 30.42
CA LEU A 70 5.18 -20.80 30.23
C LEU A 70 3.76 -20.32 30.55
N GLY A 71 3.59 -19.58 31.65
CA GLY A 71 2.31 -18.99 32.03
C GLY A 71 1.77 -18.03 30.96
N ALA A 72 2.66 -17.23 30.34
CA ALA A 72 2.29 -16.35 29.24
C ALA A 72 1.81 -17.13 28.00
N VAL A 73 2.49 -18.22 27.63
CA VAL A 73 2.07 -19.11 26.53
C VAL A 73 0.70 -19.72 26.80
N VAL A 74 0.48 -20.25 28.02
CA VAL A 74 -0.82 -20.80 28.43
C VAL A 74 -1.92 -19.74 28.40
N ALA A 75 -1.63 -18.53 28.91
CA ALA A 75 -2.59 -17.44 28.90
C ALA A 75 -2.94 -16.97 27.48
N ILE A 76 -1.97 -16.91 26.56
CA ILE A 76 -2.24 -16.64 25.14
C ILE A 76 -3.10 -17.74 24.52
N GLY A 77 -2.81 -19.01 24.82
CA GLY A 77 -3.64 -20.15 24.40
C GLY A 77 -5.09 -20.00 24.86
N LEU A 78 -5.31 -19.55 26.10
CA LEU A 78 -6.64 -19.26 26.64
C LEU A 78 -7.33 -18.11 25.90
N VAL A 79 -6.61 -17.03 25.55
CA VAL A 79 -7.16 -15.92 24.76
C VAL A 79 -7.57 -16.40 23.36
N VAL A 80 -6.74 -17.23 22.71
CA VAL A 80 -7.05 -17.82 21.40
C VAL A 80 -8.29 -18.71 21.49
N TRP A 81 -8.37 -19.55 22.52
CA TRP A 81 -9.56 -20.39 22.76
C TRP A 81 -10.81 -19.55 23.02
N LEU A 82 -10.72 -18.50 23.83
CA LEU A 82 -11.83 -17.60 24.12
C LEU A 82 -12.30 -16.85 22.86
N ARG A 83 -11.36 -16.39 22.02
CA ARG A 83 -11.68 -15.80 20.71
C ARG A 83 -12.43 -16.80 19.83
N TRP A 84 -11.93 -18.04 19.73
CA TRP A 84 -12.59 -19.08 18.95
C TRP A 84 -13.98 -19.39 19.47
N ALA A 85 -14.17 -19.50 20.80
CA ALA A 85 -15.47 -19.71 21.40
C ALA A 85 -16.45 -18.57 21.10
N LEU A 86 -16.00 -17.31 21.10
CA LEU A 86 -16.83 -16.15 20.78
C LEU A 86 -17.26 -16.12 19.31
N THR A 87 -16.41 -16.56 18.37
CA THR A 87 -16.70 -16.50 16.93
C THR A 87 -17.26 -17.79 16.34
N GLY A 88 -17.02 -18.94 16.98
CA GLY A 88 -17.30 -20.29 16.48
C GLY A 88 -18.68 -20.85 16.85
N GLY A 89 -19.72 -20.01 16.85
CA GLY A 89 -21.11 -20.44 17.07
C GLY A 89 -21.60 -20.44 18.52
N SER A 90 -21.03 -19.60 19.39
CA SER A 90 -21.53 -19.49 20.78
C SER A 90 -22.90 -18.82 20.86
N ILE A 91 -23.64 -19.13 21.94
CA ILE A 91 -24.90 -18.47 22.33
C ILE A 91 -24.71 -16.93 22.37
N LEU A 92 -23.52 -16.45 22.74
CA LEU A 92 -23.18 -15.03 22.67
C LEU A 92 -23.33 -14.47 21.24
N ALA A 93 -22.80 -15.14 20.22
CA ALA A 93 -22.94 -14.70 18.82
C ALA A 93 -24.41 -14.62 18.37
N THR A 94 -25.31 -15.43 18.96
CA THR A 94 -26.76 -15.33 18.70
C THR A 94 -27.42 -14.12 19.35
N VAL A 95 -26.91 -13.62 20.49
CA VAL A 95 -27.47 -12.48 21.23
C VAL A 95 -26.93 -11.14 20.75
N ILE A 96 -25.61 -11.02 20.55
CA ILE A 96 -24.97 -9.75 20.11
C ILE A 96 -24.77 -9.65 18.59
N GLY A 97 -25.16 -10.70 17.85
CA GLY A 97 -25.00 -10.81 16.41
C GLY A 97 -23.56 -11.10 15.96
N PRO A 98 -23.36 -11.58 14.72
CA PRO A 98 -22.04 -11.95 14.21
C PRO A 98 -21.03 -10.79 14.21
N VAL A 99 -21.48 -9.58 13.83
CA VAL A 99 -20.63 -8.39 13.80
C VAL A 99 -20.22 -7.96 15.22
N GLY A 100 -21.14 -8.00 16.18
CA GLY A 100 -20.89 -7.70 17.58
C GLY A 100 -19.89 -8.68 18.19
N ALA A 101 -20.09 -9.99 17.95
CA ALA A 101 -19.19 -11.04 18.43
C ALA A 101 -17.77 -10.90 17.84
N MET A 102 -17.65 -10.61 16.53
CA MET A 102 -16.36 -10.33 15.93
C MET A 102 -15.67 -9.11 16.55
N ARG A 103 -16.38 -7.99 16.72
CA ARG A 103 -15.82 -6.78 17.34
C ARG A 103 -15.38 -7.02 18.79
N ALA A 104 -16.22 -7.66 19.59
CA ALA A 104 -15.91 -7.99 20.98
C ALA A 104 -14.67 -8.90 21.07
N SER A 105 -14.61 -9.95 20.23
CA SER A 105 -13.46 -10.85 20.19
C SER A 105 -12.17 -10.13 19.79
N ALA A 106 -12.25 -9.18 18.85
CA ALA A 106 -11.11 -8.38 18.39
C ALA A 106 -10.59 -7.44 19.49
N ILE A 107 -11.48 -6.72 20.17
CA ILE A 107 -11.14 -5.82 21.28
C ILE A 107 -10.53 -6.61 22.45
N LEU A 108 -11.15 -7.74 22.82
CA LEU A 108 -10.67 -8.56 23.93
C LEU A 108 -9.30 -9.18 23.64
N THR A 109 -9.10 -9.69 22.42
CA THR A 109 -7.79 -10.18 21.97
C THR A 109 -6.76 -9.07 21.98
N ALA A 110 -7.14 -7.90 21.47
CA ALA A 110 -6.27 -6.72 21.43
C ALA A 110 -5.96 -6.17 22.82
N LEU A 111 -6.79 -6.38 23.85
CA LEU A 111 -6.45 -6.01 25.22
C LEU A 111 -5.51 -7.05 25.86
N LEU A 112 -5.91 -8.33 25.83
CA LEU A 112 -5.28 -9.36 26.64
C LEU A 112 -3.93 -9.82 26.08
N CYS A 113 -3.80 -10.02 24.75
CA CYS A 113 -2.53 -10.46 24.17
C CYS A 113 -1.40 -9.44 24.42
N PRO A 114 -1.58 -8.14 24.12
CA PRO A 114 -0.61 -7.10 24.48
C PRO A 114 -0.27 -7.04 25.97
N ALA A 115 -1.26 -7.24 26.85
CA ALA A 115 -1.04 -7.25 28.29
C ALA A 115 -0.14 -8.41 28.73
N ILE A 116 -0.45 -9.63 28.27
CA ILE A 116 0.31 -10.84 28.61
C ILE A 116 1.73 -10.75 28.07
N VAL A 117 1.89 -10.38 26.80
CA VAL A 117 3.21 -10.28 26.16
C VAL A 117 4.04 -9.16 26.78
N SER A 118 3.46 -7.99 27.02
CA SER A 118 4.18 -6.88 27.68
C SER A 118 4.59 -7.23 29.10
N ALA A 119 3.75 -7.94 29.86
CA ALA A 119 4.10 -8.39 31.20
C ALA A 119 5.27 -9.37 31.17
N ALA A 120 5.21 -10.39 30.29
CA ALA A 120 6.27 -11.38 30.16
C ALA A 120 7.60 -10.77 29.71
N LEU A 121 7.57 -9.88 28.72
CA LEU A 121 8.73 -9.14 28.24
C LEU A 121 9.33 -8.29 29.37
N ARG A 122 8.50 -7.47 30.04
CA ARG A 122 8.96 -6.56 31.09
C ARG A 122 9.53 -7.29 32.30
N THR A 123 8.89 -8.39 32.72
CA THR A 123 9.42 -9.23 33.80
C THR A 123 10.78 -9.83 33.42
N SER A 124 10.96 -10.21 32.16
CA SER A 124 12.17 -10.88 31.69
C SER A 124 13.32 -9.93 31.46
N SER A 125 13.06 -8.78 30.83
CA SER A 125 14.05 -7.70 30.62
C SER A 125 14.58 -7.16 31.95
N SER A 126 13.71 -7.01 32.95
CA SER A 126 14.09 -6.56 34.29
C SER A 126 14.98 -7.56 35.04
N ARG A 127 14.98 -8.84 34.64
CA ARG A 127 15.77 -9.90 35.29
C ARG A 127 17.03 -10.28 34.52
N ARG A 128 17.01 -10.15 33.19
CA ARG A 128 18.16 -10.42 32.32
C ARG A 128 18.18 -9.41 31.18
N ALA A 129 19.28 -8.67 31.07
CA ALA A 129 19.47 -7.63 30.06
C ALA A 129 19.29 -8.13 28.61
N ILE A 130 19.58 -9.41 28.32
CA ILE A 130 19.39 -9.98 26.98
C ILE A 130 17.93 -9.86 26.47
N PHE A 131 16.95 -9.87 27.36
CA PHE A 131 15.54 -9.74 26.99
C PHE A 131 15.11 -8.29 26.74
N ALA A 132 15.92 -7.28 27.09
CA ALA A 132 15.66 -5.89 26.74
C ALA A 132 15.68 -5.69 25.21
N VAL A 133 16.44 -6.50 24.48
CA VAL A 133 16.44 -6.53 23.00
C VAL A 133 15.04 -6.83 22.45
N LEU A 134 14.23 -7.64 23.14
CA LEU A 134 12.87 -7.95 22.70
C LEU A 134 11.90 -6.79 22.91
N GLU A 135 12.10 -5.95 23.94
CA GLU A 135 11.34 -4.70 24.09
C GLU A 135 11.66 -3.72 22.95
N LEU A 136 12.93 -3.61 22.58
CA LEU A 136 13.35 -2.81 21.42
C LEU A 136 12.79 -3.36 20.12
N LEU A 137 12.82 -4.68 19.95
CA LEU A 137 12.27 -5.34 18.76
C LEU A 137 10.76 -5.14 18.64
N LEU A 138 10.02 -5.11 19.75
CA LEU A 138 8.59 -4.76 19.75
C LEU A 138 8.36 -3.37 19.14
N VAL A 139 9.10 -2.36 19.60
CA VAL A 139 9.00 -0.99 19.06
C VAL A 139 9.46 -0.94 17.60
N ALA A 140 10.59 -1.57 17.28
CA ALA A 140 11.12 -1.60 15.93
C ALA A 140 10.12 -2.23 14.96
N VAL A 141 9.55 -3.39 15.28
CA VAL A 141 8.54 -4.06 14.45
C VAL A 141 7.28 -3.20 14.34
N ALA A 142 6.78 -2.67 15.45
CA ALA A 142 5.58 -1.83 15.50
C ALA A 142 5.64 -0.64 14.55
N PHE A 143 6.78 0.05 14.49
CA PHE A 143 6.92 1.20 13.60
C PHE A 143 7.36 0.78 12.19
N THR A 144 8.18 -0.25 12.02
CA THR A 144 8.62 -0.73 10.69
C THR A 144 7.44 -1.18 9.82
N GLN A 145 6.43 -1.82 10.41
CA GLN A 145 5.23 -2.21 9.65
C GLN A 145 4.45 -1.03 9.05
N LEU A 146 4.56 0.19 9.61
CA LEU A 146 3.96 1.39 9.00
C LEU A 146 4.61 1.73 7.66
N PHE A 147 5.84 1.28 7.41
CA PHE A 147 6.58 1.51 6.18
C PHE A 147 6.39 0.41 5.14
N ILE A 148 5.89 -0.78 5.53
CA ILE A 148 5.64 -1.89 4.58
C ILE A 148 4.72 -1.46 3.42
N PRO A 149 3.61 -0.72 3.65
CA PRO A 149 2.75 -0.24 2.57
C PRO A 149 3.43 0.72 1.58
N HIS A 150 4.56 1.31 1.95
CA HIS A 150 5.31 2.32 1.17
C HIS A 150 6.42 1.73 0.33
N ARG A 151 6.63 0.40 0.38
CA ARG A 151 7.58 -0.27 -0.48
C ARG A 151 7.32 0.11 -1.94
N ASN A 152 8.40 0.32 -2.68
CA ASN A 152 8.36 0.59 -4.12
C ASN A 152 7.69 1.93 -4.52
N GLY A 153 7.78 2.95 -3.67
CA GLY A 153 7.30 4.30 -4.00
C GLY A 153 5.78 4.50 -3.83
N ALA A 154 5.10 3.58 -3.15
CA ALA A 154 3.67 3.70 -2.81
C ALA A 154 3.43 4.72 -1.68
N ILE A 155 3.65 6.00 -1.96
CA ILE A 155 3.54 7.11 -0.99
C ILE A 155 2.08 7.39 -0.58
N ASN A 156 1.11 6.95 -1.39
CA ASN A 156 -0.32 7.13 -1.14
C ASN A 156 -0.92 6.12 -0.15
N ARG A 157 -0.09 5.32 0.54
CA ARG A 157 -0.58 4.35 1.50
C ARG A 157 -0.25 4.78 2.93
N PRO A 158 -0.83 4.12 3.95
CA PRO A 158 -2.23 3.72 3.84
C PRO A 158 -3.11 4.93 3.47
N PHE A 159 -4.07 4.73 2.56
CA PHE A 159 -4.86 5.79 1.91
C PHE A 159 -5.51 6.76 2.93
N TYR A 160 -6.02 6.23 4.05
CA TYR A 160 -6.66 7.05 5.07
C TYR A 160 -5.74 8.08 5.75
N LEU A 161 -4.40 7.91 5.70
CA LEU A 161 -3.44 8.92 6.17
C LEU A 161 -2.93 9.77 5.00
N ALA A 162 -2.51 9.11 3.92
CA ALA A 162 -1.86 9.80 2.82
C ALA A 162 -2.81 10.71 2.06
N ASP A 163 -4.06 10.30 1.82
CA ASP A 163 -5.03 11.08 1.06
C ASP A 163 -5.35 12.41 1.74
N TRP A 164 -5.44 12.43 3.08
CA TRP A 164 -5.64 13.67 3.84
C TRP A 164 -4.46 14.64 3.71
N ILE A 165 -3.23 14.12 3.77
CA ILE A 165 -2.01 14.94 3.61
C ILE A 165 -1.89 15.47 2.18
N ILE A 166 -2.16 14.61 1.20
CA ILE A 166 -2.14 14.97 -0.22
C ILE A 166 -3.23 16.01 -0.53
N ALA A 167 -4.43 15.87 0.05
CA ALA A 167 -5.52 16.83 -0.10
C ALA A 167 -5.16 18.22 0.46
N LEU A 168 -4.30 18.29 1.47
CA LEU A 168 -3.74 19.55 1.99
C LEU A 168 -2.59 20.11 1.13
N GLY A 169 -2.18 19.41 0.07
CA GLY A 169 -1.06 19.75 -0.80
C GLY A 169 0.32 19.40 -0.24
N TRP A 170 0.38 18.54 0.79
CA TRP A 170 1.62 18.18 1.46
C TRP A 170 2.17 16.83 0.96
N ASP A 171 3.48 16.61 1.10
CA ASP A 171 4.12 15.33 0.78
C ASP A 171 4.06 14.37 2.00
N PRO A 172 3.40 13.20 1.89
CA PRO A 172 3.35 12.20 2.97
C PRO A 172 4.73 11.70 3.43
N THR A 173 5.79 11.89 2.64
CA THR A 173 7.17 11.55 3.01
C THR A 173 7.58 12.15 4.36
N TRP A 174 7.15 13.38 4.66
CA TRP A 174 7.45 14.04 5.94
C TRP A 174 6.81 13.33 7.13
N LEU A 175 5.60 12.80 6.98
CA LEU A 175 4.93 12.01 8.02
C LEU A 175 5.74 10.73 8.31
N PHE A 176 6.21 10.05 7.27
CA PHE A 176 7.00 8.82 7.42
C PHE A 176 8.33 9.07 8.13
N LEU A 177 9.03 10.15 7.75
CA LEU A 177 10.26 10.57 8.43
C LEU A 177 10.00 10.91 9.91
N PHE A 178 8.90 11.62 10.20
CA PHE A 178 8.50 11.92 11.58
C PHE A 178 8.26 10.64 12.39
N MET A 179 7.48 9.69 11.87
CA MET A 179 7.21 8.42 12.54
C MET A 179 8.48 7.59 12.78
N GLY A 180 9.41 7.56 11.82
CA GLY A 180 10.70 6.88 11.97
C GLY A 180 11.58 7.55 13.03
N GLY A 181 11.60 8.88 13.05
CA GLY A 181 12.26 9.66 14.10
C GLY A 181 11.68 9.36 15.50
N THR A 182 10.35 9.34 15.62
CA THR A 182 9.65 8.99 16.86
C THR A 182 10.01 7.57 17.35
N ALA A 183 10.00 6.58 16.47
CA ALA A 183 10.40 5.20 16.80
C ALA A 183 11.83 5.14 17.36
N THR A 184 12.73 5.91 16.74
CA THR A 184 14.14 5.97 17.13
C THR A 184 14.30 6.63 18.49
N VAL A 185 13.58 7.71 18.76
CA VAL A 185 13.54 8.36 20.09
C VAL A 185 13.04 7.38 21.15
N PHE A 186 11.99 6.60 20.89
CA PHE A 186 11.50 5.60 21.85
C PHE A 186 12.51 4.47 22.09
N GLY A 187 13.13 3.95 21.04
CA GLY A 187 14.22 2.98 21.18
C GLY A 187 15.37 3.53 22.01
N LEU A 188 15.70 4.81 21.82
CA LEU A 188 16.71 5.49 22.60
C LEU A 188 16.28 5.63 24.08
N VAL A 189 15.06 6.07 24.39
CA VAL A 189 14.55 6.15 25.78
C VAL A 189 14.62 4.78 26.48
N LEU A 190 14.33 3.69 25.77
CA LEU A 190 14.46 2.34 26.31
C LEU A 190 15.92 1.93 26.59
N LEU A 191 16.87 2.36 25.74
CA LEU A 191 18.31 2.08 25.84
C LEU A 191 19.06 2.97 26.85
N LEU A 192 18.69 4.25 26.95
CA LEU A 192 19.48 5.27 27.66
C LEU A 192 19.40 5.18 29.18
N GLN A 193 18.44 4.44 29.71
CA GLN A 193 18.24 4.34 31.16
C GLN A 193 19.27 3.44 31.86
N GLU A 194 20.20 2.81 31.12
CA GLU A 194 21.33 2.05 31.66
C GLU A 194 22.69 2.78 31.57
N GLN A 195 22.76 3.98 30.97
CA GLN A 195 24.03 4.71 30.80
C GLN A 195 24.03 6.14 31.33
N ARG A 196 25.23 6.64 31.67
CA ARG A 196 25.47 8.01 32.15
C ARG A 196 24.92 9.03 31.14
N PHE A 197 24.22 10.06 31.62
CA PHE A 197 23.54 11.11 30.82
C PHE A 197 24.36 11.67 29.65
N GLY A 198 25.68 11.82 29.79
CA GLY A 198 26.55 12.29 28.70
C GLY A 198 26.65 11.34 27.49
N ARG A 199 26.65 10.01 27.72
CA ARG A 199 26.61 9.03 26.62
C ARG A 199 25.25 8.99 25.95
N ALA A 200 24.21 9.34 26.72
CA ALA A 200 22.86 9.42 26.21
C ALA A 200 22.68 10.55 25.19
N LEU A 201 23.20 11.73 25.53
CA LEU A 201 23.18 12.89 24.64
C LEU A 201 24.03 12.66 23.38
N LEU A 202 25.18 11.99 23.50
CA LEU A 202 26.02 11.63 22.35
C LEU A 202 25.32 10.66 21.41
N ASN A 203 24.70 9.59 21.93
CA ASN A 203 23.94 8.64 21.11
C ASN A 203 22.75 9.31 20.44
N LEU A 204 22.04 10.21 21.14
CA LEU A 204 20.95 11.00 20.56
C LEU A 204 21.46 11.93 19.44
N GLY A 205 22.63 12.55 19.63
CA GLY A 205 23.29 13.38 18.62
C GLY A 205 23.72 12.59 17.38
N VAL A 206 24.34 11.42 17.56
CA VAL A 206 24.74 10.53 16.44
C VAL A 206 23.53 10.04 15.66
N VAL A 207 22.47 9.63 16.37
CA VAL A 207 21.21 9.22 15.75
C VAL A 207 20.55 10.38 15.01
N GLY A 208 20.49 11.57 15.63
CA GLY A 208 19.97 12.78 14.99
C GLY A 208 20.76 13.14 13.72
N LEU A 209 22.08 13.01 13.77
CA LEU A 209 22.96 13.20 12.61
C LEU A 209 22.70 12.16 11.52
N LEU A 210 22.56 10.89 11.87
CA LEU A 210 22.23 9.82 10.91
C LEU A 210 20.86 10.04 10.26
N LEU A 211 19.85 10.43 11.05
CA LEU A 211 18.53 10.78 10.53
C LEU A 211 18.61 12.00 9.61
N ALA A 212 19.32 13.06 10.00
CA ALA A 212 19.53 14.23 9.16
C ALA A 212 20.25 13.87 7.85
N LEU A 213 21.26 13.00 7.91
CA LEU A 213 21.98 12.51 6.74
C LEU A 213 21.07 11.69 5.83
N ILE A 214 20.18 10.85 6.38
CA ILE A 214 19.15 10.14 5.60
C ILE A 214 18.21 11.15 4.93
N VAL A 215 17.71 12.15 5.65
CA VAL A 215 16.80 13.17 5.10
C VAL A 215 17.45 13.97 3.97
N ILE A 216 18.73 14.31 4.09
CA ILE A 216 19.48 15.05 3.06
C ILE A 216 19.84 14.14 1.87
N ALA A 217 20.21 12.88 2.11
CA ALA A 217 20.65 11.96 1.07
C ALA A 217 19.49 11.34 0.27
N THR A 218 18.31 11.16 0.87
CA THR A 218 17.17 10.48 0.22
C THR A 218 16.72 11.18 -1.08
N PRO A 219 16.59 12.53 -1.13
CA PRO A 219 16.30 13.24 -2.38
C PRO A 219 17.37 13.07 -3.47
N MET A 220 18.64 12.85 -3.07
CA MET A 220 19.78 12.75 -3.99
C MET A 220 19.88 11.38 -4.67
N VAL A 221 19.48 10.31 -3.97
CA VAL A 221 19.52 8.93 -4.50
C VAL A 221 18.31 8.63 -5.40
N GLY A 222 17.22 9.39 -5.24
CA GLY A 222 15.96 9.13 -5.94
C GLY A 222 15.25 7.89 -5.41
N MET A 223 13.98 7.70 -5.79
CA MET A 223 13.28 6.48 -5.42
C MET A 223 13.72 5.33 -6.34
N PRO A 224 13.99 4.13 -5.80
CA PRO A 224 14.24 2.97 -6.65
C PRO A 224 13.04 2.79 -7.57
N PRO A 225 13.26 2.47 -8.85
CA PRO A 225 12.15 2.25 -9.76
C PRO A 225 11.25 1.16 -9.18
N PRO A 226 9.91 1.29 -9.37
CA PRO A 226 9.00 0.23 -9.00
C PRO A 226 9.50 -1.09 -9.60
N PRO A 227 9.62 -2.18 -8.81
CA PRO A 227 10.14 -3.44 -9.32
C PRO A 227 9.32 -3.85 -10.54
N PRO A 228 9.88 -4.68 -11.43
CA PRO A 228 9.12 -5.34 -12.48
C PRO A 228 8.18 -6.38 -11.83
N GLY A 229 7.24 -5.91 -11.02
CA GLY A 229 6.29 -6.70 -10.26
C GLY A 229 4.98 -6.74 -11.01
N GLY A 230 4.64 -7.94 -11.50
CA GLY A 230 3.41 -8.23 -12.22
C GLY A 230 3.43 -7.60 -13.61
N GLY A 231 3.70 -8.41 -14.63
CA GLY A 231 3.39 -8.06 -16.01
C GLY A 231 1.90 -7.78 -16.09
N GLY A 232 1.50 -6.54 -15.81
CA GLY A 232 0.16 -6.03 -16.06
C GLY A 232 0.00 -6.12 -17.56
N LEU A 233 -0.69 -7.17 -18.01
CA LEU A 233 -0.96 -7.45 -19.41
C LEU A 233 0.22 -7.13 -20.35
N GLY A 234 1.47 -7.47 -19.99
CA GLY A 234 2.68 -7.16 -20.81
C GLY A 234 2.78 -5.71 -21.34
N LEU A 235 2.21 -4.75 -20.60
CA LEU A 235 2.17 -3.32 -20.94
C LEU A 235 3.51 -2.61 -20.64
N ARG A 236 4.45 -3.32 -20.02
CA ARG A 236 5.81 -2.88 -19.71
C ARG A 236 6.79 -3.71 -20.55
N PRO A 237 7.90 -3.12 -21.03
CA PRO A 237 8.95 -3.93 -21.64
C PRO A 237 9.44 -4.95 -20.62
N ASP A 238 9.42 -6.23 -20.97
CA ASP A 238 10.03 -7.26 -20.15
C ASP A 238 11.54 -6.98 -20.12
N GLU A 239 12.07 -6.59 -18.96
CA GLU A 239 13.49 -6.74 -18.71
C GLU A 239 13.76 -8.24 -18.66
N ALA A 240 14.18 -8.78 -19.81
CA ALA A 240 14.71 -10.12 -19.94
C ALA A 240 15.95 -10.23 -19.03
N GLN A 241 15.73 -10.55 -17.76
CA GLN A 241 16.77 -11.01 -16.87
C GLN A 241 17.22 -12.37 -17.39
N GLY A 242 18.35 -12.36 -18.10
CA GLY A 242 19.00 -13.54 -18.65
C GLY A 242 19.29 -14.58 -17.57
N LYS A 243 18.39 -15.56 -17.46
CA LYS A 243 18.64 -16.88 -16.86
C LYS A 243 17.77 -17.91 -17.58
N ASN A 244 18.18 -18.26 -18.79
CA ASN A 244 18.65 -19.61 -19.08
C ASN A 244 19.01 -19.70 -20.57
N GLU A 245 20.21 -20.21 -20.79
CA GLU A 245 20.62 -20.81 -22.04
C GLU A 245 19.66 -21.96 -22.35
N ASP A 246 18.89 -21.84 -23.42
CA ASP A 246 18.65 -23.01 -24.26
C ASP A 246 18.58 -22.61 -25.73
N LYS A 247 19.41 -23.28 -26.53
CA LYS A 247 19.61 -23.01 -27.95
C LYS A 247 18.39 -23.51 -28.72
N GLY A 248 17.57 -22.58 -29.19
CA GLY A 248 16.58 -22.83 -30.23
C GLY A 248 16.48 -21.62 -31.14
N GLN A 249 17.02 -21.74 -32.37
CA GLN A 249 16.87 -20.74 -33.43
C GLN A 249 15.38 -20.46 -33.66
N ARG A 250 14.89 -19.33 -33.17
CA ARG A 250 13.69 -18.67 -33.71
C ARG A 250 14.14 -17.33 -34.26
N GLN A 251 14.04 -17.22 -35.57
CA GLN A 251 14.22 -15.98 -36.31
C GLN A 251 13.45 -14.85 -35.61
N GLN A 252 14.17 -13.76 -35.33
CA GLN A 252 13.61 -12.52 -34.81
C GLN A 252 12.64 -11.95 -35.83
N GLN A 253 11.37 -12.28 -35.69
CA GLN A 253 10.29 -11.54 -36.30
C GLN A 253 9.93 -10.43 -35.30
N GLN A 254 10.30 -9.19 -35.62
CA GLN A 254 9.87 -8.00 -34.91
C GLN A 254 8.35 -7.86 -35.05
N GLY A 255 7.59 -8.58 -34.23
CA GLY A 255 6.17 -8.38 -34.00
C GLY A 255 5.96 -7.46 -32.78
N PRO A 256 4.89 -6.65 -32.75
CA PRO A 256 4.61 -5.77 -31.62
C PRO A 256 4.45 -6.61 -30.34
N SER A 257 5.22 -6.32 -29.28
CA SER A 257 5.27 -7.11 -28.05
C SER A 257 3.93 -7.22 -27.30
N ASN A 258 2.90 -6.51 -27.75
CA ASN A 258 1.54 -6.55 -27.20
C ASN A 258 0.70 -7.76 -27.69
N SER A 259 1.19 -8.61 -28.60
CA SER A 259 0.42 -9.78 -29.08
C SER A 259 0.52 -11.01 -28.16
N GLU A 260 1.50 -11.07 -27.25
CA GLU A 260 1.75 -12.22 -26.36
C GLU A 260 1.08 -12.10 -24.97
N LEU A 261 0.06 -11.23 -24.84
CA LEU A 261 -0.61 -11.02 -23.56
C LEU A 261 -1.45 -12.25 -23.20
N GLU A 262 -0.95 -13.08 -22.29
CA GLU A 262 -1.67 -14.25 -21.78
C GLU A 262 -2.73 -13.81 -20.76
N PHE A 263 -3.99 -14.02 -21.10
CA PHE A 263 -5.08 -13.92 -20.14
C PHE A 263 -4.90 -15.02 -19.09
N ARG A 264 -4.61 -14.64 -17.85
CA ARG A 264 -4.43 -15.56 -16.73
C ARG A 264 -5.69 -15.61 -15.88
N ASN A 265 -6.16 -16.81 -15.56
CA ASN A 265 -7.31 -17.01 -14.67
C ASN A 265 -7.05 -16.55 -13.23
N LYS A 266 -5.78 -16.47 -12.82
CA LYS A 266 -5.36 -15.97 -11.52
C LYS A 266 -4.22 -15.00 -11.71
N TYR A 267 -4.51 -13.72 -11.53
CA TYR A 267 -3.46 -12.73 -11.29
C TYR A 267 -2.98 -12.91 -9.85
N SER A 268 -1.66 -12.88 -9.64
CA SER A 268 -1.10 -13.01 -8.30
C SER A 268 -1.56 -11.83 -7.45
N GLU A 269 -2.57 -12.04 -6.59
CA GLU A 269 -3.00 -11.04 -5.61
C GLU A 269 -1.88 -10.66 -4.61
N GLY A 270 -0.87 -11.53 -4.49
CA GLY A 270 0.34 -11.31 -3.69
C GLY A 270 1.43 -10.49 -4.38
N GLY A 271 1.24 -10.06 -5.63
CA GLY A 271 2.12 -9.05 -6.24
C GLY A 271 1.92 -7.73 -5.52
N ALA A 272 3.00 -7.08 -5.09
CA ALA A 272 2.92 -5.72 -4.55
C ALA A 272 2.13 -4.89 -5.57
N ARG A 273 0.99 -4.33 -5.19
CA ARG A 273 0.21 -3.42 -6.06
C ARG A 273 1.03 -2.15 -6.23
N VAL A 274 1.96 -2.16 -7.17
CA VAL A 274 2.90 -1.06 -7.38
C VAL A 274 2.22 0.01 -8.22
N PRO A 275 2.22 1.29 -7.78
CA PRO A 275 1.69 2.36 -8.61
C PRO A 275 2.50 2.50 -9.90
N VAL A 276 1.80 2.57 -11.02
CA VAL A 276 2.41 2.70 -12.36
C VAL A 276 2.40 4.14 -12.87
N ALA A 277 1.45 4.96 -12.41
CA ALA A 277 1.32 6.36 -12.74
C ALA A 277 0.51 7.13 -11.69
N VAL A 278 0.66 8.44 -11.70
CA VAL A 278 -0.26 9.39 -11.07
C VAL A 278 -1.03 10.09 -12.19
N VAL A 279 -2.35 10.12 -12.07
CA VAL A 279 -3.23 10.81 -13.01
C VAL A 279 -3.95 11.91 -12.26
N LEU A 280 -3.74 13.16 -12.70
CA LEU A 280 -4.45 14.32 -12.20
C LEU A 280 -5.61 14.62 -13.15
N PHE A 281 -6.79 14.77 -12.57
CA PHE A 281 -8.01 15.19 -13.25
C PHE A 281 -8.14 16.71 -13.07
N HIS A 282 -8.39 17.44 -14.15
CA HIS A 282 -8.56 18.90 -14.11
C HIS A 282 -10.03 19.32 -14.01
N ASP A 283 -10.95 18.36 -14.03
CA ASP A 283 -12.37 18.57 -13.81
C ASP A 283 -12.95 17.40 -13.02
N ASP A 284 -14.10 17.63 -12.39
CA ASP A 284 -14.81 16.61 -11.62
C ASP A 284 -15.41 15.58 -12.58
N TYR A 285 -14.96 14.34 -12.47
CA TYR A 285 -15.46 13.24 -13.27
C TYR A 285 -15.72 12.01 -12.43
N SER A 286 -16.94 11.49 -12.51
CA SER A 286 -17.32 10.20 -11.93
C SER A 286 -17.86 9.31 -13.05
N PRO A 287 -17.17 8.22 -13.41
CA PRO A 287 -17.61 7.39 -14.52
C PRO A 287 -18.93 6.68 -14.18
N PRO A 288 -19.88 6.57 -15.13
CA PRO A 288 -21.13 5.84 -14.95
C PRO A 288 -20.94 4.37 -14.53
N SER A 289 -19.81 3.79 -14.92
CA SER A 289 -19.39 2.42 -14.57
C SER A 289 -18.98 2.25 -13.10
N GLY A 290 -18.71 3.35 -12.39
CA GLY A 290 -18.06 3.35 -11.07
C GLY A 290 -16.56 3.03 -11.10
N VAL A 291 -15.96 2.84 -12.28
CA VAL A 291 -14.53 2.51 -12.45
C VAL A 291 -13.86 3.37 -13.53
N TYR A 292 -12.69 3.92 -13.22
CA TYR A 292 -11.87 4.64 -14.21
C TYR A 292 -11.19 3.65 -15.15
N TYR A 293 -11.55 3.68 -16.43
CA TYR A 293 -11.00 2.80 -17.43
C TYR A 293 -9.94 3.52 -18.26
N PHE A 294 -8.66 3.17 -18.08
CA PHE A 294 -7.56 3.69 -18.88
C PHE A 294 -7.22 2.74 -20.01
N ARG A 295 -7.29 3.23 -21.25
CA ARG A 295 -7.04 2.44 -22.45
C ARG A 295 -5.62 2.71 -22.96
N GLN A 296 -4.82 1.65 -23.07
CA GLN A 296 -3.48 1.67 -23.67
C GLN A 296 -3.47 1.04 -25.08
N GLY A 297 -4.32 0.05 -25.31
CA GLY A 297 -4.40 -0.70 -26.57
C GLY A 297 -5.76 -1.36 -26.78
N ALA A 298 -5.91 -2.07 -27.89
CA ALA A 298 -7.12 -2.82 -28.22
C ALA A 298 -6.76 -4.20 -28.79
N PHE A 299 -7.56 -5.21 -28.44
CA PHE A 299 -7.51 -6.53 -29.04
C PHE A 299 -8.73 -6.70 -29.94
N SER A 300 -8.54 -6.51 -31.25
CA SER A 300 -9.61 -6.45 -32.25
C SER A 300 -9.59 -7.62 -33.23
N GLN A 301 -8.50 -8.40 -33.31
CA GLN A 301 -8.37 -9.52 -34.23
C GLN A 301 -8.48 -10.86 -33.52
N TYR A 302 -9.41 -11.72 -33.92
CA TYR A 302 -9.46 -13.09 -33.44
C TYR A 302 -8.45 -13.96 -34.19
N ASN A 303 -7.54 -14.63 -33.46
CA ASN A 303 -6.51 -15.49 -34.08
C ASN A 303 -6.83 -16.99 -34.07
N GLY A 304 -8.10 -17.36 -33.85
CA GLY A 304 -8.53 -18.75 -33.68
C GLY A 304 -8.48 -19.27 -32.24
N ARG A 305 -7.94 -18.49 -31.29
CA ARG A 305 -7.91 -18.85 -29.87
C ARG A 305 -8.31 -17.70 -28.94
N LYS A 306 -7.85 -16.48 -29.20
CA LYS A 306 -8.13 -15.29 -28.41
C LYS A 306 -8.15 -14.04 -29.29
N LEU A 307 -8.69 -12.94 -28.77
CA LEU A 307 -8.48 -11.62 -29.36
C LEU A 307 -7.03 -11.18 -29.15
N VAL A 308 -6.43 -10.65 -30.20
CA VAL A 308 -5.07 -10.10 -30.25
C VAL A 308 -5.08 -8.72 -30.90
N VAL A 309 -3.96 -8.01 -30.78
CA VAL A 309 -3.78 -6.72 -31.48
C VAL A 309 -3.77 -7.00 -32.98
N SER A 310 -4.56 -6.25 -33.75
CA SER A 310 -4.62 -6.43 -35.19
C SER A 310 -3.34 -5.95 -35.87
N ALA A 311 -2.89 -6.69 -36.89
CA ALA A 311 -1.78 -6.25 -37.74
C ALA A 311 -2.20 -5.22 -38.81
N ARG A 312 -3.51 -5.01 -38.98
CA ARG A 312 -4.08 -4.05 -39.91
C ARG A 312 -3.83 -2.62 -39.43
N ARG A 313 -3.43 -1.74 -40.35
CA ARG A 313 -3.15 -0.31 -40.05
C ARG A 313 -4.39 0.57 -40.15
N ASP A 314 -5.45 0.05 -40.75
CA ASP A 314 -6.71 0.77 -40.96
C ASP A 314 -7.71 0.56 -39.82
N VAL A 315 -7.38 -0.21 -38.79
CA VAL A 315 -8.24 -0.49 -37.64
C VAL A 315 -7.59 0.03 -36.35
N ASP A 316 -8.39 0.26 -35.31
CA ASP A 316 -7.95 0.74 -33.98
C ASP A 316 -7.14 2.05 -34.02
N ARG A 317 -7.51 2.93 -34.95
CA ARG A 317 -6.88 4.26 -35.15
C ARG A 317 -7.33 5.30 -34.12
N ASP A 318 -8.13 4.87 -33.15
CA ASP A 318 -8.59 5.61 -31.98
C ASP A 318 -7.66 5.42 -30.75
N LEU A 319 -6.50 4.76 -30.95
CA LEU A 319 -5.47 4.55 -29.95
C LEU A 319 -4.31 5.56 -30.07
N ILE A 320 -3.55 5.71 -28.98
CA ILE A 320 -2.33 6.51 -28.98
C ILE A 320 -1.15 5.61 -29.42
N PRO A 321 -0.54 5.83 -30.60
CA PRO A 321 0.41 4.89 -31.18
C PRO A 321 1.77 4.89 -30.48
N HIS A 322 2.21 6.05 -30.00
CA HIS A 322 3.50 6.27 -29.35
C HIS A 322 3.43 7.46 -28.41
N PHE A 323 4.42 7.59 -27.53
CA PHE A 323 4.54 8.77 -26.69
C PHE A 323 4.69 10.04 -27.54
N PRO A 324 4.00 11.14 -27.18
CA PRO A 324 4.03 12.35 -27.98
C PRO A 324 5.37 13.07 -27.79
N ALA A 325 5.98 13.55 -28.88
CA ALA A 325 7.10 14.50 -28.84
C ALA A 325 6.65 15.95 -29.14
N ARG A 326 5.40 16.09 -29.59
CA ARG A 326 4.64 17.31 -29.85
C ARG A 326 3.15 16.99 -29.69
N PRO A 327 2.27 17.98 -29.53
CA PRO A 327 0.83 17.76 -29.53
C PRO A 327 0.38 16.95 -30.76
N PHE A 328 -0.49 15.97 -30.55
CA PHE A 328 -1.00 15.05 -31.56
C PHE A 328 -2.47 14.73 -31.28
N GLU A 329 -3.31 14.96 -32.29
CA GLU A 329 -4.73 14.58 -32.29
C GLU A 329 -4.92 13.15 -32.79
N ILE A 330 -5.80 12.40 -32.12
CA ILE A 330 -6.15 11.03 -32.47
C ILE A 330 -7.12 11.04 -33.64
N THR A 331 -6.77 10.35 -34.74
CA THR A 331 -7.48 10.49 -36.03
C THR A 331 -8.94 10.04 -35.99
N ASP A 332 -9.21 8.88 -35.38
CA ASP A 332 -10.55 8.28 -35.34
C ASP A 332 -11.13 8.27 -33.93
N ALA A 333 -10.80 9.28 -33.12
CA ALA A 333 -11.40 9.45 -31.79
C ALA A 333 -12.93 9.53 -31.89
N PRO A 334 -13.68 8.90 -30.95
CA PRO A 334 -15.12 9.06 -30.86
C PRO A 334 -15.50 10.55 -30.79
N PRO A 335 -16.49 11.00 -31.58
CA PRO A 335 -16.92 12.38 -31.54
C PRO A 335 -17.52 12.72 -30.16
N ALA A 336 -17.27 13.95 -29.70
CA ALA A 336 -18.02 14.50 -28.58
C ALA A 336 -19.50 14.62 -28.96
N ASN A 337 -20.38 14.26 -28.03
CA ASN A 337 -21.83 14.31 -28.20
C ASN A 337 -22.51 14.48 -26.84
N GLU A 338 -23.84 14.40 -26.79
CA GLU A 338 -24.59 14.53 -25.52
C GLU A 338 -24.18 13.49 -24.46
N ASN A 339 -23.60 12.36 -24.89
CA ASN A 339 -23.15 11.28 -24.02
C ASN A 339 -21.64 11.31 -23.73
N ARG A 340 -20.87 12.19 -24.38
CA ARG A 340 -19.40 12.25 -24.28
C ARG A 340 -18.91 13.69 -24.15
N GLY A 341 -18.29 13.98 -23.02
CA GLY A 341 -17.66 15.26 -22.71
C GLY A 341 -16.12 15.21 -22.78
N PRO A 342 -15.45 16.33 -23.06
CA PRO A 342 -14.01 16.42 -22.95
C PRO A 342 -13.59 16.41 -21.47
N LEU A 343 -12.55 15.66 -21.14
CA LEU A 343 -11.89 15.68 -19.84
C LEU A 343 -10.38 15.75 -20.02
N GLU A 344 -9.78 16.77 -19.41
CA GLU A 344 -8.33 16.94 -19.40
C GLU A 344 -7.72 16.17 -18.22
N THR A 345 -6.64 15.44 -18.52
CA THR A 345 -5.83 14.75 -17.51
C THR A 345 -4.35 15.01 -17.71
N THR A 346 -3.61 15.16 -16.61
CA THR A 346 -2.15 15.11 -16.61
C THR A 346 -1.68 13.77 -16.07
N ILE A 347 -0.89 13.05 -16.86
CA ILE A 347 -0.45 11.69 -16.54
C ILE A 347 1.06 11.71 -16.33
N ALA A 348 1.48 11.35 -15.12
CA ALA A 348 2.88 11.23 -14.73
C ALA A 348 3.23 9.75 -14.45
N LEU A 349 3.98 9.13 -15.37
CA LEU A 349 4.35 7.72 -15.29
C LEU A 349 5.46 7.50 -14.28
N MET A 350 5.24 6.58 -13.34
CA MET A 350 6.24 6.12 -12.35
C MET A 350 7.02 4.89 -12.84
N ALA A 351 6.48 4.20 -13.84
CA ALA A 351 7.08 3.04 -14.49
C ALA A 351 7.16 3.24 -16.01
N ASP A 352 8.06 2.52 -16.67
CA ASP A 352 8.11 2.50 -18.13
C ASP A 352 6.95 1.69 -18.70
N HIS A 353 6.30 2.25 -19.72
CA HIS A 353 5.22 1.63 -20.49
C HIS A 353 5.62 1.55 -21.96
N THR A 354 5.12 0.55 -22.68
CA THR A 354 5.34 0.40 -24.12
C THR A 354 4.61 1.48 -24.93
N GLN A 355 3.44 1.92 -24.45
CA GLN A 355 2.59 2.93 -25.07
C GLN A 355 1.96 3.82 -24.00
N PRO A 356 1.64 5.08 -24.32
CA PRO A 356 0.85 5.91 -23.42
C PRO A 356 -0.57 5.37 -23.32
N PHE A 357 -1.21 5.63 -22.19
CA PHE A 357 -2.63 5.36 -21.97
C PHE A 357 -3.36 6.66 -21.65
N ALA A 358 -4.66 6.69 -21.88
CA ALA A 358 -5.53 7.79 -21.51
C ALA A 358 -6.88 7.24 -21.05
N LEU A 359 -7.72 8.11 -20.49
CA LEU A 359 -9.00 7.70 -19.98
C LEU A 359 -9.96 7.40 -21.15
N GLU A 360 -10.52 6.20 -21.17
CA GLU A 360 -11.53 5.72 -22.11
C GLU A 360 -11.22 5.91 -23.61
N ALA A 361 -11.41 7.13 -24.14
CA ALA A 361 -11.30 7.50 -25.54
C ALA A 361 -10.41 8.75 -25.68
N PRO A 362 -9.10 8.60 -25.97
CA PRO A 362 -8.21 9.74 -26.17
C PRO A 362 -8.58 10.53 -27.44
N VAL A 363 -8.55 11.85 -27.32
CA VAL A 363 -8.80 12.80 -28.42
C VAL A 363 -7.51 13.53 -28.78
N GLU A 364 -6.75 13.98 -27.79
CA GLU A 364 -5.49 14.69 -27.98
C GLU A 364 -4.49 14.28 -26.91
N VAL A 365 -3.21 14.20 -27.29
CA VAL A 365 -2.10 14.00 -26.35
C VAL A 365 -0.95 14.94 -26.65
N GLU A 366 -0.30 15.45 -25.61
CA GLU A 366 0.86 16.33 -25.73
C GLU A 366 1.93 16.02 -24.68
N PRO A 367 3.23 16.20 -25.01
CA PRO A 367 4.28 16.04 -24.01
C PRO A 367 4.25 17.19 -23.00
N MET A 368 4.56 16.87 -21.75
CA MET A 368 4.72 17.87 -20.69
C MET A 368 6.15 17.81 -20.14
N GLN A 369 6.65 18.97 -19.67
CA GLN A 369 7.90 18.99 -18.94
C GLN A 369 7.75 18.19 -17.65
N ASN A 370 8.73 17.35 -17.32
CA ASN A 370 8.72 16.55 -16.10
C ASN A 370 9.28 17.36 -14.93
N PRO A 371 8.46 17.81 -13.96
CA PRO A 371 8.94 18.61 -12.84
C PRO A 371 9.77 17.80 -11.84
N TYR A 372 9.64 16.46 -11.83
CA TYR A 372 10.30 15.57 -10.87
C TYR A 372 10.92 14.34 -11.57
N PRO A 373 12.05 14.52 -12.29
CA PRO A 373 12.68 13.43 -13.06
C PRO A 373 13.19 12.28 -12.19
N ASN A 374 13.44 12.52 -10.90
CA ASN A 374 13.83 11.48 -9.93
C ASN A 374 12.65 10.56 -9.54
N ARG A 375 11.42 10.91 -9.90
CA ARG A 375 10.18 10.20 -9.51
C ARG A 375 9.39 9.71 -10.71
N PHE A 376 9.26 10.54 -11.75
CA PHE A 376 8.49 10.21 -12.93
C PHE A 376 9.43 9.97 -14.11
N ARG A 377 9.12 8.96 -14.92
CA ARG A 377 9.84 8.66 -16.17
C ARG A 377 9.40 9.60 -17.29
N ARG A 378 8.09 9.83 -17.40
CA ARG A 378 7.47 10.66 -18.44
C ARG A 378 6.23 11.35 -17.90
N VAL A 379 5.95 12.55 -18.39
CA VAL A 379 4.74 13.30 -18.08
C VAL A 379 4.14 13.79 -19.40
N TYR A 380 2.82 13.64 -19.54
CA TYR A 380 2.09 14.11 -20.72
C TYR A 380 0.68 14.53 -20.30
N ARG A 381 0.06 15.42 -21.09
CA ARG A 381 -1.35 15.76 -20.98
C ARG A 381 -2.14 14.94 -21.99
N ALA A 382 -3.34 14.54 -21.61
CA ALA A 382 -4.30 13.87 -22.49
C ALA A 382 -5.68 14.47 -22.32
N ILE A 383 -6.32 14.83 -23.43
CA ILE A 383 -7.74 15.17 -23.50
C ILE A 383 -8.48 13.92 -23.97
N SER A 384 -9.50 13.52 -23.22
CA SER A 384 -10.29 12.33 -23.49
C SER A 384 -11.78 12.66 -23.64
N GLY A 385 -12.48 11.99 -24.55
CA GLY A 385 -13.93 12.09 -24.74
C GLY A 385 -14.66 11.08 -23.85
N VAL A 386 -14.77 11.37 -22.56
CA VAL A 386 -15.28 10.44 -21.54
C VAL A 386 -16.80 10.35 -21.55
N LEU A 387 -17.35 9.20 -21.17
CA LEU A 387 -18.79 9.02 -21.01
C LEU A 387 -19.34 9.82 -19.82
N THR A 388 -20.32 10.67 -20.11
CA THR A 388 -21.04 11.50 -19.12
C THR A 388 -22.46 11.00 -18.85
N SER A 389 -23.04 10.23 -19.77
CA SER A 389 -24.40 9.70 -19.64
C SER A 389 -24.42 8.27 -19.09
N ASP A 390 -25.58 7.86 -18.57
CA ASP A 390 -25.79 6.48 -18.17
C ASP A 390 -25.86 5.52 -19.38
N TYR A 391 -25.77 4.21 -19.11
CA TYR A 391 -25.82 3.21 -20.16
C TYR A 391 -27.18 3.12 -20.86
N ALA A 392 -28.27 3.53 -20.20
CA ALA A 392 -29.60 3.49 -20.78
C ALA A 392 -29.73 4.52 -21.92
N ALA A 393 -29.14 5.71 -21.74
CA ALA A 393 -29.08 6.76 -22.74
C ALA A 393 -28.22 6.40 -23.97
N MET A 394 -27.45 5.31 -23.91
CA MET A 394 -26.63 4.82 -25.02
C MET A 394 -27.29 3.72 -25.85
N LEU A 395 -28.41 3.14 -25.39
CA LEU A 395 -29.02 1.96 -26.04
C LEU A 395 -29.53 2.25 -27.46
N ASP A 396 -29.98 3.47 -27.72
CA ASP A 396 -30.47 3.90 -29.04
C ASP A 396 -29.36 4.52 -29.92
N GLY A 397 -28.10 4.43 -29.48
CA GLY A 397 -26.96 4.98 -30.22
C GLY A 397 -26.67 4.21 -31.50
N GLU A 398 -26.26 4.92 -32.55
CA GLU A 398 -25.75 4.29 -33.76
C GLU A 398 -24.49 3.47 -33.47
N LEU A 399 -24.46 2.22 -33.96
CA LEU A 399 -23.31 1.34 -33.79
C LEU A 399 -22.19 1.71 -34.77
N GLY A 400 -20.95 1.68 -34.27
CA GLY A 400 -19.75 1.91 -35.08
C GLY A 400 -19.59 3.34 -35.58
N SER A 401 -18.61 3.56 -36.45
CA SER A 401 -18.37 4.87 -37.07
C SER A 401 -18.95 4.91 -38.48
N PRO A 402 -19.63 6.00 -38.88
CA PRO A 402 -20.10 6.18 -40.26
C PRO A 402 -18.95 6.30 -41.27
N LYS A 403 -17.72 6.55 -40.79
CA LYS A 403 -16.51 6.61 -41.62
C LYS A 403 -15.90 5.25 -41.92
N TRP A 404 -16.36 4.18 -41.26
CA TRP A 404 -15.79 2.85 -41.46
C TRP A 404 -16.16 2.27 -42.83
N SER A 405 -15.16 1.73 -43.51
CA SER A 405 -15.33 0.95 -44.74
C SER A 405 -16.06 -0.36 -44.44
N LYS A 406 -16.58 -1.00 -45.50
CA LYS A 406 -17.19 -2.33 -45.39
C LYS A 406 -16.21 -3.36 -44.83
N ASP A 407 -14.92 -3.25 -45.16
CA ASP A 407 -13.87 -4.16 -44.71
C ASP A 407 -13.47 -3.94 -43.24
N GLN A 408 -13.60 -2.70 -42.73
CA GLN A 408 -13.44 -2.41 -41.30
C GLN A 408 -14.64 -2.94 -40.52
N TRP A 409 -15.86 -2.71 -41.03
CA TRP A 409 -17.08 -3.27 -40.45
C TRP A 409 -17.01 -4.79 -40.36
N ALA A 410 -16.69 -5.45 -41.47
CA ALA A 410 -16.54 -6.91 -41.51
C ALA A 410 -15.49 -7.39 -40.51
N HIS A 411 -14.36 -6.68 -40.34
CA HIS A 411 -13.34 -7.05 -39.36
C HIS A 411 -13.87 -7.11 -37.92
N TYR A 412 -14.66 -6.11 -37.52
CA TYR A 412 -15.18 -6.01 -36.16
C TYR A 412 -16.40 -6.91 -35.90
N THR A 413 -17.12 -7.30 -36.96
CA THR A 413 -18.35 -8.12 -36.85
C THR A 413 -18.16 -9.56 -37.33
N GLU A 414 -16.98 -9.94 -37.81
CA GLU A 414 -16.68 -11.31 -38.23
C GLU A 414 -16.84 -12.27 -37.06
N THR A 415 -17.77 -13.20 -37.19
CA THR A 415 -17.99 -14.27 -36.22
C THR A 415 -16.97 -15.39 -36.44
N PRO A 416 -16.51 -16.06 -35.36
CA PRO A 416 -15.69 -17.25 -35.52
C PRO A 416 -16.39 -18.30 -36.39
N PRO A 417 -15.66 -19.04 -37.25
CA PRO A 417 -16.24 -20.09 -38.07
C PRO A 417 -16.71 -21.32 -37.26
N ASP A 418 -16.43 -21.34 -35.96
CA ASP A 418 -16.85 -22.40 -35.05
C ASP A 418 -18.34 -22.21 -34.69
N PRO A 419 -19.23 -23.16 -35.04
CA PRO A 419 -20.67 -23.02 -34.89
C PRO A 419 -21.16 -23.00 -33.42
N ARG A 420 -20.25 -23.11 -32.45
CA ARG A 420 -20.55 -22.94 -31.02
C ARG A 420 -20.68 -21.46 -30.61
N TYR A 421 -20.19 -20.54 -31.42
CA TYR A 421 -20.32 -19.09 -31.27
C TYR A 421 -21.26 -18.54 -32.34
#